data_AF-A0A814IB40-F1
#
_entry.id   AF-A0A814IB40-F1
#
_cell.length_a   1.000
_cell.length_b   1.000
_cell.length_c   1.000
_cell.angle_alpha   90.00
_cell.angle_beta   90.00
_cell.angle_gamma   90.00
#
_symmetry.space_group_name_H-M   'P 1'
#
loop_
_entity.id
_entity.type
_entity.pdbx_description
1 polymer ?
#
loop_
_entity_poly.entity_id
_entity_poly.type
_entity_poly.pdbx_seq_one_letter_code
_entity_poly.pdbx_strand_id
1 'polypeptide(L)'
;MSSTQRRIILVTGANKGVGFWIVKKLVEQKSSHKETVVLLGSRDVKRGQDALIKLGSPSSVFLLQLDTSSLESIVRVTNEIQQKYADQLDVIINNAGISVKELSIDAARQTFATNYYGVKLLNEHLLPFLREHGRIINVSSQIGPMTLYETSKDIQEKYTASSLTSTELDSLVEDFIAAIKTNTLDAAGYSIKSCSPIYGMSKAALNALTQVEMRQ
;
A
#
# COMPACT_ATOMS: atom_id res chain seq x y z
N MET A 1 19.19 -7.19 32.59
CA MET A 1 18.84 -5.90 31.95
C MET A 1 17.73 -6.18 30.95
N SER A 2 16.49 -5.81 31.27
CA SER A 2 15.37 -5.99 30.33
C SER A 2 15.58 -5.01 29.17
N SER A 3 16.03 -5.50 28.01
CA SER A 3 16.02 -4.70 26.80
C SER A 3 14.60 -4.21 26.56
N THR A 4 14.37 -2.89 26.60
CA THR A 4 13.09 -2.30 26.21
C THR A 4 12.79 -2.77 24.79
N GLN A 5 11.75 -3.60 24.63
CA GLN A 5 11.40 -4.15 23.34
C GLN A 5 10.80 -3.01 22.48
N ARG A 6 11.54 -2.55 21.48
CA ARG A 6 11.08 -1.51 20.54
C ARG A 6 10.12 -2.09 19.52
N ARG A 7 9.07 -1.34 19.20
CA ARG A 7 8.13 -1.62 18.12
C ARG A 7 8.42 -0.70 16.94
N ILE A 8 8.70 -1.24 15.76
CA ILE A 8 9.04 -0.48 14.56
C ILE A 8 7.89 -0.57 13.56
N ILE A 9 7.35 0.59 13.18
CA ILE A 9 6.17 0.71 12.32
C ILE A 9 6.49 1.56 11.11
N LEU A 10 6.39 1.00 9.90
CA LEU A 10 6.44 1.75 8.66
C LEU A 10 5.03 2.22 8.27
N VAL A 11 4.87 3.51 7.96
CA VAL A 11 3.63 4.06 7.39
C VAL A 11 3.94 4.75 6.08
N THR A 12 3.44 4.22 4.97
CA THR A 12 3.68 4.81 3.63
C THR A 12 2.73 5.97 3.37
N GLY A 13 3.16 6.98 2.59
CA GLY A 13 2.32 8.15 2.25
C GLY A 13 1.85 8.95 3.47
N ALA A 14 2.69 9.06 4.49
CA ALA A 14 2.34 9.60 5.81
C ALA A 14 2.59 11.10 5.98
N ASN A 15 2.94 11.81 4.91
CA ASN A 15 3.16 13.26 4.96
C ASN A 15 1.87 14.09 5.05
N LYS A 16 0.71 13.48 4.81
CA LYS A 16 -0.62 14.12 4.87
C LYS A 16 -1.74 13.09 5.07
N GLY A 17 -2.97 13.58 5.23
CA GLY A 17 -4.17 12.76 5.20
C GLY A 17 -4.19 11.67 6.27
N VAL A 18 -4.74 10.50 5.92
CA VAL A 18 -4.90 9.36 6.84
C VAL A 18 -3.55 8.90 7.42
N GLY A 19 -2.53 8.71 6.58
CA GLY A 19 -1.20 8.30 7.03
C GLY A 19 -0.58 9.24 8.08
N PHE A 20 -0.72 10.56 7.90
CA PHE A 20 -0.26 11.53 8.92
C PHE A 20 -0.96 11.34 10.26
N TRP A 21 -2.29 11.16 10.25
CA TRP A 21 -3.06 10.96 11.48
C TRP A 21 -2.77 9.61 12.14
N ILE A 22 -2.48 8.57 11.35
CA ILE A 22 -1.98 7.29 11.87
C ILE A 22 -0.67 7.53 12.64
N VAL A 23 0.32 8.18 12.03
CA VAL A 23 1.59 8.48 12.71
C VAL A 23 1.35 9.31 13.97
N LYS A 24 0.52 10.36 13.90
CA LYS A 24 0.18 11.19 15.06
C LYS A 24 -0.39 10.37 16.22
N LYS A 25 -1.34 9.46 15.95
CA LYS A 25 -1.91 8.60 16.99
C LYS A 25 -0.92 7.58 17.53
N LEU A 26 -0.05 7.01 16.71
CA LEU A 26 1.01 6.12 17.16
C LEU A 26 2.00 6.81 18.11
N VAL A 27 2.29 8.10 17.88
CA VAL A 27 3.16 8.91 18.75
C VAL A 27 2.45 9.29 20.05
N GLU A 28 1.17 9.67 19.99
CA GLU A 28 0.38 10.04 21.17
C GLU A 28 0.10 8.84 22.10
N GLN A 29 -0.02 7.64 21.53
CA GLN A 29 -0.20 6.40 22.28
C GLN A 29 1.13 5.94 22.90
N LYS A 30 1.42 6.43 24.11
CA LYS A 30 2.51 5.87 24.93
C LYS A 30 2.16 4.44 25.35
N SER A 31 2.86 3.45 24.81
CA SER A 31 2.82 2.09 25.37
C SER A 31 3.66 2.05 26.64
N SER A 32 3.05 1.62 27.75
CA SER A 32 3.73 1.50 29.05
C SER A 32 4.87 0.48 29.08
N HIS A 33 5.00 -0.37 28.05
CA HIS A 33 5.93 -1.49 28.02
C HIS A 33 6.83 -1.56 26.76
N LYS A 34 6.57 -0.74 25.73
CA LYS A 34 7.32 -0.76 24.46
C LYS A 34 7.46 0.65 23.90
N GLU A 35 8.69 1.02 23.56
CA GLU A 35 8.97 2.24 22.80
C GLU A 35 8.56 2.02 21.33
N THR A 36 7.73 2.91 20.79
CA THR A 36 7.27 2.84 19.39
C THR A 36 8.13 3.77 18.53
N VAL A 37 8.85 3.19 17.58
CA VAL A 37 9.55 3.90 16.51
C VAL A 37 8.67 3.88 15.26
N VAL A 38 8.42 5.05 14.69
CA VAL A 38 7.60 5.18 13.47
C VAL A 38 8.47 5.67 12.32
N LEU A 39 8.45 4.94 11.21
CA LEU A 39 9.08 5.30 9.96
C LEU A 39 8.02 5.98 9.08
N LEU A 40 8.09 7.30 8.99
CA LEU A 40 7.18 8.13 8.21
C LEU A 40 7.65 8.12 6.75
N GLY A 41 6.98 7.34 5.91
CA GLY A 41 7.25 7.31 4.47
C GLY A 41 6.64 8.50 3.74
N SER A 42 7.43 9.22 2.96
CA SER A 42 6.98 10.27 2.05
C SER A 42 7.77 10.24 0.75
N ARG A 43 7.11 10.32 -0.40
CA ARG A 43 7.82 10.43 -1.70
C ARG A 43 8.59 11.75 -1.84
N ASP A 44 8.07 12.80 -1.20
CA ASP A 44 8.62 14.16 -1.22
C ASP A 44 9.25 14.46 0.14
N VAL A 45 10.56 14.68 0.15
CA VAL A 45 11.33 14.90 1.38
C VAL A 45 10.86 16.15 2.11
N LYS A 46 10.63 17.26 1.39
CA LYS A 46 10.22 18.54 1.97
C LYS A 46 8.86 18.40 2.65
N ARG A 47 7.88 17.79 1.98
CA ARG A 47 6.56 17.53 2.57
C ARG A 47 6.63 16.58 3.77
N GLY A 48 7.57 15.64 3.74
CA GLY A 48 7.85 14.76 4.88
C GLY A 48 8.41 15.51 6.09
N GLN A 49 9.36 16.42 5.86
CA GLN A 49 9.92 17.30 6.90
C GLN A 49 8.85 18.23 7.47
N ASP A 50 8.02 18.84 6.63
CA ASP A 50 6.89 19.67 7.08
C ASP A 50 5.91 18.87 7.96
N ALA A 51 5.69 17.59 7.64
CA ALA A 51 4.87 16.70 8.45
C ALA A 51 5.51 16.39 9.81
N LEU A 52 6.83 16.14 9.86
CA LEU A 52 7.55 15.97 11.13
C LEU A 52 7.44 17.21 12.02
N ILE A 53 7.61 18.40 11.45
CA ILE A 53 7.46 19.66 12.19
C ILE A 53 6.04 19.79 12.76
N LYS A 54 5.01 19.47 11.95
CA LYS A 54 3.61 19.48 12.40
C LYS A 54 3.30 18.45 13.49
N LEU A 55 4.09 17.37 13.59
CA LEU A 55 4.02 16.39 14.66
C LEU A 55 4.74 16.85 15.94
N GLY A 56 5.44 17.98 15.92
CA GLY A 56 6.27 18.46 17.02
C GLY A 56 7.67 17.84 17.05
N SER A 57 8.15 17.32 15.92
CA SER A 57 9.47 16.68 15.76
C SER A 57 9.78 15.62 16.83
N PRO A 58 8.88 14.64 17.06
CA PRO A 58 9.11 13.59 18.05
C PRO A 58 10.37 12.78 17.71
N SER A 59 11.21 12.51 18.71
CA SER A 59 12.47 11.76 18.55
C SER A 59 12.27 10.31 18.09
N SER A 60 11.05 9.79 18.21
CA SER A 60 10.68 8.43 17.82
C SER A 60 10.15 8.31 16.39
N VAL A 61 10.07 9.41 15.63
CA VAL A 61 9.61 9.37 14.23
C VAL A 61 10.74 9.75 13.28
N PHE A 62 11.01 8.87 12.31
CA PHE A 62 12.05 9.04 11.31
C PHE A 62 11.44 9.14 9.92
N LEU A 63 11.82 10.18 9.17
CA LEU A 63 11.39 10.34 7.78
C LEU A 63 12.17 9.39 6.87
N LEU A 64 11.45 8.65 6.03
CA LEU A 64 12.01 7.88 4.91
C LEU A 64 11.49 8.45 3.59
N GLN A 65 12.41 8.72 2.66
CA GLN A 65 12.03 9.07 1.29
C GLN A 65 11.58 7.81 0.55
N LEU A 66 10.26 7.57 0.54
CA LEU A 66 9.64 6.38 -0.02
C LEU A 66 8.57 6.76 -1.04
N ASP A 67 8.89 6.52 -2.31
CA ASP A 67 7.92 6.46 -3.40
C ASP A 67 7.61 4.98 -3.70
N THR A 68 6.39 4.55 -3.38
CA THR A 68 5.97 3.16 -3.60
C THR A 68 5.79 2.81 -5.08
N SER A 69 5.74 3.80 -5.99
CA SER A 69 5.71 3.52 -7.44
C SER A 69 7.09 3.33 -8.06
N SER A 70 8.17 3.47 -7.28
CA SER A 70 9.56 3.34 -7.74
C SER A 70 10.25 2.15 -7.06
N LEU A 71 10.60 1.13 -7.85
CA LEU A 71 11.37 -0.02 -7.35
C LEU A 71 12.71 0.42 -6.74
N GLU A 72 13.41 1.36 -7.37
CA GLU A 72 14.65 1.92 -6.84
C GLU A 72 14.44 2.55 -5.45
N SER A 73 13.35 3.29 -5.28
CA SER A 73 13.00 3.86 -3.97
C SER A 73 12.68 2.78 -2.93
N ILE A 74 11.99 1.71 -3.32
CA ILE A 74 11.65 0.58 -2.45
C ILE A 74 12.92 -0.15 -2.01
N VAL A 75 13.82 -0.48 -2.95
CA VAL A 75 15.09 -1.16 -2.66
C VAL A 75 15.96 -0.32 -1.73
N ARG A 76 16.09 0.99 -2.00
CA ARG A 76 16.85 1.90 -1.13
C ARG A 76 16.32 1.91 0.30
N VAL A 77 15.01 2.06 0.47
CA VAL A 77 14.36 2.09 1.79
C VAL A 77 14.46 0.75 2.50
N THR A 78 14.34 -0.34 1.76
CA THR A 78 14.52 -1.71 2.29
C THR A 78 15.92 -1.89 2.86
N ASN A 79 16.96 -1.47 2.12
CA ASN A 79 18.35 -1.52 2.59
C ASN A 79 18.57 -0.63 3.81
N GLU A 80 17.98 0.57 3.85
CA GLU A 80 18.08 1.48 5.00
C GLU A 80 17.42 0.86 6.25
N ILE A 81 16.25 0.25 6.10
CA ILE A 81 15.55 -0.44 7.20
C ILE A 81 16.37 -1.64 7.68
N GLN A 82 16.86 -2.48 6.76
CA GLN A 82 17.69 -3.64 7.09
C GLN A 82 18.96 -3.22 7.85
N GLN A 83 19.67 -2.18 7.38
CA GLN A 83 20.91 -1.74 8.03
C GLN A 83 20.67 -1.20 9.44
N LYS A 84 19.57 -0.47 9.64
CA LYS A 84 19.29 0.21 10.90
C LYS A 84 18.55 -0.66 11.92
N TYR A 85 17.74 -1.60 11.44
CA TYR A 85 16.80 -2.35 12.26
C TYR A 85 16.86 -3.86 12.05
N ALA A 86 17.68 -4.37 11.13
CA ALA A 86 17.78 -5.80 10.81
C ALA A 86 16.40 -6.42 10.53
N ASP A 87 16.01 -7.43 11.29
CA ASP A 87 14.77 -8.21 11.22
C ASP A 87 13.69 -7.71 12.21
N GLN A 88 13.78 -6.45 12.64
CA GLN A 88 12.97 -5.93 13.73
C GLN A 88 11.72 -5.17 13.31
N LEU A 89 11.29 -5.26 12.04
CA LEU A 89 10.09 -4.57 11.58
C LEU A 89 8.85 -5.27 12.17
N ASP A 90 7.98 -4.51 12.86
CA ASP A 90 6.78 -5.08 13.48
C ASP A 90 5.54 -4.84 12.65
N VAL A 91 5.39 -3.67 12.02
CA VAL A 91 4.17 -3.33 11.29
C VAL A 91 4.50 -2.56 10.01
N ILE A 92 3.88 -2.97 8.90
CA ILE A 92 3.86 -2.23 7.64
C ILE A 92 2.44 -1.74 7.42
N ILE A 93 2.26 -0.43 7.27
CA ILE A 93 0.98 0.20 6.94
C ILE A 93 1.07 0.78 5.54
N ASN A 94 0.54 0.04 4.57
CA ASN A 94 0.43 0.43 3.18
C ASN A 94 -0.73 1.41 3.00
N ASN A 95 -0.46 2.68 3.31
CA ASN A 95 -1.42 3.80 3.22
C ASN A 95 -1.25 4.64 1.94
N ALA A 96 -0.07 4.66 1.32
CA ALA A 96 0.17 5.39 0.09
C ALA A 96 -0.85 4.98 -0.99
N GLY A 97 -1.51 5.97 -1.59
CA GLY A 97 -2.47 5.74 -2.65
C GLY A 97 -2.83 7.02 -3.40
N ILE A 98 -3.20 6.86 -4.66
CA ILE A 98 -3.65 7.94 -5.54
C ILE A 98 -4.98 7.57 -6.20
N SER A 99 -5.68 8.59 -6.67
CA SER A 99 -6.84 8.47 -7.54
C SER A 99 -6.70 9.54 -8.61
N VAL A 100 -6.52 9.09 -9.85
CA VAL A 100 -6.50 9.97 -11.02
C VAL A 100 -7.89 9.91 -11.65
N LYS A 101 -8.50 11.09 -11.87
CA LYS A 101 -9.90 11.18 -12.33
C LYS A 101 -10.08 10.81 -13.80
N GLU A 102 -9.04 10.95 -14.59
CA GLU A 102 -9.07 10.70 -16.03
C GLU A 102 -9.16 9.20 -16.31
N LEU A 103 -10.03 8.82 -17.26
CA LEU A 103 -10.07 7.46 -17.78
C LEU A 103 -9.09 7.33 -18.94
N SER A 104 -7.82 7.11 -18.62
CA SER A 104 -6.76 6.92 -19.61
C SER A 104 -5.77 5.84 -19.19
N ILE A 105 -4.99 5.35 -20.15
CA ILE A 105 -3.96 4.34 -19.89
C ILE A 105 -2.90 4.85 -18.91
N ASP A 106 -2.52 6.13 -19.01
CA ASP A 106 -1.52 6.73 -18.14
C ASP A 106 -2.06 6.88 -16.72
N ALA A 107 -3.32 7.31 -16.57
CA ALA A 107 -4.00 7.33 -15.28
C ALA A 107 -4.10 5.92 -14.66
N ALA A 108 -4.40 4.90 -15.47
CA ALA A 108 -4.47 3.52 -15.03
C ALA A 108 -3.11 3.02 -14.54
N ARG A 109 -2.07 3.12 -15.38
CA ARG A 109 -0.70 2.71 -15.04
C ARG A 109 -0.19 3.41 -13.80
N GLN A 110 -0.37 4.73 -13.70
CA GLN A 110 0.04 5.50 -12.53
C GLN A 110 -0.68 5.02 -11.26
N THR A 111 -1.99 4.80 -11.35
CA THR A 111 -2.80 4.38 -10.19
C THR A 111 -2.43 2.97 -9.73
N PHE A 112 -2.30 2.00 -10.63
CA PHE A 112 -1.90 0.64 -10.28
C PHE A 112 -0.45 0.55 -9.80
N ALA A 113 0.46 1.36 -10.37
CA ALA A 113 1.85 1.43 -9.91
C ALA A 113 1.95 1.81 -8.42
N THR A 114 1.14 2.77 -7.95
CA THR A 114 1.13 3.14 -6.52
C THR A 114 0.26 2.22 -5.66
N ASN A 115 -0.98 1.95 -6.09
CA ASN A 115 -2.02 1.35 -5.23
C ASN A 115 -1.94 -0.18 -5.13
N TYR A 116 -1.32 -0.84 -6.11
CA TYR A 116 -1.25 -2.29 -6.22
C TYR A 116 0.20 -2.78 -6.32
N TYR A 117 0.88 -2.52 -7.44
CA TYR A 117 2.24 -3.02 -7.67
C TYR A 117 3.23 -2.52 -6.63
N GLY A 118 3.13 -1.24 -6.25
CA GLY A 118 3.97 -0.66 -5.21
C GLY A 118 3.78 -1.29 -3.84
N VAL A 119 2.55 -1.71 -3.52
CA VAL A 119 2.25 -2.42 -2.27
C VAL A 119 2.84 -3.83 -2.31
N LYS A 120 2.56 -4.56 -3.39
CA LYS A 120 3.09 -5.92 -3.63
C LYS A 120 4.62 -5.95 -3.53
N LEU A 121 5.30 -5.09 -4.29
CA LEU A 121 6.77 -5.02 -4.29
C LEU A 121 7.32 -4.63 -2.92
N LEU A 122 6.70 -3.68 -2.23
CA LEU A 122 7.16 -3.28 -0.90
C LEU A 122 6.99 -4.42 0.11
N ASN A 123 5.87 -5.14 0.06
CA ASN A 123 5.65 -6.32 0.90
C ASN A 123 6.70 -7.39 0.63
N GLU A 124 6.93 -7.76 -0.64
CA GLU A 124 7.94 -8.74 -1.04
C GLU A 124 9.34 -8.40 -0.52
N HIS A 125 9.75 -7.12 -0.58
CA HIS A 125 11.07 -6.68 -0.13
C HIS A 125 11.19 -6.57 1.40
N LEU A 126 10.11 -6.25 2.10
CA LEU A 126 10.13 -6.07 3.56
C LEU A 126 9.75 -7.33 4.34
N LEU A 127 9.11 -8.32 3.71
CA LEU A 127 8.66 -9.54 4.36
C LEU A 127 9.82 -10.29 5.07
N PRO A 128 11.03 -10.43 4.49
CA PRO A 128 12.15 -11.08 5.19
C PRO A 128 12.61 -10.36 6.47
N PHE A 129 12.23 -9.08 6.64
CA PHE A 129 12.60 -8.26 7.79
C PHE A 129 11.45 -8.07 8.79
N LEU A 130 10.28 -8.63 8.47
CA LEU A 130 9.11 -8.61 9.33
C LEU A 130 9.25 -9.69 10.41
N ARG A 131 9.06 -9.32 11.68
CA ARG A 131 9.10 -10.26 12.81
C ARG A 131 8.03 -11.35 12.69
N GLU A 132 8.22 -12.47 13.38
CA GLU A 132 7.30 -13.63 13.42
C GLU A 132 5.84 -13.25 13.77
N HIS A 133 5.64 -12.20 14.56
CA HIS A 133 4.31 -11.67 14.90
C HIS A 133 4.06 -10.28 14.32
N GLY A 134 4.73 -9.96 13.23
CA GLY A 134 4.53 -8.73 12.51
C GLY A 134 3.16 -8.66 11.85
N ARG A 135 2.79 -7.47 11.36
CA ARG A 135 1.51 -7.21 10.71
C ARG A 135 1.71 -6.38 9.45
N ILE A 136 1.03 -6.77 8.38
CA ILE A 136 0.86 -5.93 7.19
C ILE A 136 -0.58 -5.43 7.18
N ILE A 137 -0.76 -4.12 7.02
CA ILE A 137 -2.05 -3.45 6.99
C ILE A 137 -2.17 -2.71 5.66
N ASN A 138 -3.05 -3.19 4.80
CA ASN A 138 -3.33 -2.59 3.50
C ASN A 138 -4.54 -1.64 3.60
N VAL A 139 -4.32 -0.32 3.43
CA VAL A 139 -5.40 0.67 3.46
C VAL A 139 -6.10 0.69 2.11
N SER A 140 -7.22 -0.03 2.04
CA SER A 140 -8.04 -0.14 0.85
C SER A 140 -9.17 0.90 0.80
N SER A 141 -10.29 0.59 0.13
CA SER A 141 -11.48 1.44 0.03
C SER A 141 -12.73 0.60 -0.22
N GLN A 142 -13.88 1.06 0.28
CA GLN A 142 -15.20 0.49 -0.05
C GLN A 142 -15.50 0.56 -1.56
N ILE A 143 -14.89 1.49 -2.29
CA ILE A 143 -15.04 1.58 -3.75
C ILE A 143 -14.49 0.33 -4.44
N GLY A 144 -13.50 -0.36 -3.86
CA GLY A 144 -12.96 -1.61 -4.41
C GLY A 144 -14.03 -2.69 -4.63
N PRO A 145 -14.68 -3.20 -3.57
CA PRO A 145 -15.76 -4.19 -3.71
C PRO A 145 -16.98 -3.64 -4.46
N MET A 146 -17.31 -2.34 -4.35
CA MET A 146 -18.42 -1.75 -5.11
C MET A 146 -18.16 -1.81 -6.62
N THR A 147 -16.99 -1.38 -7.08
CA THR A 147 -16.61 -1.44 -8.49
C THR A 147 -16.50 -2.89 -8.97
N LEU A 148 -15.97 -3.80 -8.14
CA LEU A 148 -15.92 -5.22 -8.50
C LEU A 148 -17.33 -5.81 -8.70
N TYR A 149 -18.29 -5.47 -7.84
CA TYR A 149 -19.68 -5.92 -7.96
C TYR A 149 -20.37 -5.43 -9.25
N GLU A 150 -19.91 -4.33 -9.83
CA GLU A 150 -20.41 -3.79 -11.10
C GLU A 150 -19.81 -4.51 -12.32
N THR A 151 -18.77 -5.34 -12.15
CA THR A 151 -18.16 -6.14 -13.24
C THR A 151 -18.99 -7.40 -13.56
N SER A 152 -18.65 -8.10 -14.63
CA SER A 152 -19.24 -9.39 -14.98
C SER A 152 -18.99 -10.44 -13.90
N LYS A 153 -19.87 -11.45 -13.82
CA LYS A 153 -19.72 -12.55 -12.86
C LYS A 153 -18.40 -13.28 -13.01
N ASP A 154 -17.91 -13.47 -14.24
CA ASP A 154 -16.62 -14.08 -14.52
C ASP A 154 -15.45 -13.33 -13.86
N ILE A 155 -15.42 -11.99 -13.98
CA ILE A 155 -14.41 -11.16 -13.31
C ILE A 155 -14.55 -11.23 -11.79
N GLN A 156 -15.78 -11.17 -11.26
CA GLN A 156 -16.02 -11.31 -9.82
C GLN A 156 -15.50 -12.64 -9.27
N GLU A 157 -15.79 -13.74 -9.96
CA GLU A 157 -15.34 -15.09 -9.60
C GLU A 157 -13.81 -15.19 -9.63
N LYS A 158 -13.15 -14.64 -10.67
CA LYS A 158 -11.68 -14.61 -10.77
C LYS A 158 -11.02 -13.85 -9.62
N TYR A 159 -11.51 -12.66 -9.27
CA TYR A 159 -10.96 -11.85 -8.18
C TYR A 159 -11.22 -12.42 -6.78
N THR A 160 -12.23 -13.29 -6.64
CA THR A 160 -12.63 -13.88 -5.35
C THR A 160 -12.24 -15.34 -5.20
N ALA A 161 -11.63 -15.93 -6.23
CA ALA A 161 -11.18 -17.32 -6.20
C ALA A 161 -10.16 -17.57 -5.07
N SER A 162 -10.40 -18.60 -4.27
CA SER A 162 -9.48 -19.02 -3.21
C SER A 162 -8.15 -19.55 -3.75
N SER A 163 -8.14 -20.02 -5.00
CA SER A 163 -6.96 -20.50 -5.72
C SER A 163 -6.16 -19.38 -6.41
N LEU A 164 -6.66 -18.14 -6.42
CA LEU A 164 -6.03 -17.03 -7.13
C LEU A 164 -4.56 -16.88 -6.71
N THR A 165 -3.66 -16.81 -7.68
CA THR A 165 -2.23 -16.57 -7.45
C THR A 165 -1.86 -15.11 -7.69
N SER A 166 -0.68 -14.71 -7.20
CA SER A 166 -0.16 -13.35 -7.41
C SER A 166 0.05 -13.05 -8.90
N THR A 167 0.48 -14.04 -9.68
CA THR A 167 0.69 -13.91 -11.13
C THR A 167 -0.61 -13.84 -11.93
N GLU A 168 -1.63 -14.61 -11.55
CA GLU A 168 -2.96 -14.50 -12.15
C GLU A 168 -3.59 -13.15 -11.83
N LEU A 169 -3.44 -12.64 -10.60
CA LEU A 169 -3.92 -11.31 -10.23
C LEU A 169 -3.23 -10.19 -11.03
N ASP A 170 -1.92 -10.29 -11.27
CA ASP A 170 -1.22 -9.36 -12.18
C ASP A 170 -1.81 -9.42 -13.60
N SER A 171 -2.11 -10.62 -14.09
CA SER A 171 -2.73 -10.80 -15.42
C SER A 171 -4.10 -10.15 -15.51
N LEU A 172 -4.95 -10.28 -14.47
CA LEU A 172 -6.26 -9.62 -14.41
C LEU A 172 -6.16 -8.09 -14.38
N VAL A 173 -5.13 -7.55 -13.73
CA VAL A 173 -4.84 -6.12 -13.72
C VAL A 173 -4.41 -5.65 -15.11
N GLU A 174 -3.53 -6.38 -15.79
CA GLU A 174 -3.11 -6.05 -17.15
C GLU A 174 -4.25 -6.16 -18.17
N ASP A 175 -5.14 -7.15 -18.04
CA ASP A 175 -6.35 -7.28 -18.86
C ASP A 175 -7.27 -6.06 -18.72
N PHE A 176 -7.44 -5.54 -17.49
CA PHE A 176 -8.19 -4.32 -17.24
C PHE A 176 -7.53 -3.09 -17.90
N ILE A 177 -6.20 -2.94 -17.75
CA ILE A 177 -5.45 -1.83 -18.37
C ILE A 177 -5.52 -1.93 -19.90
N ALA A 178 -5.44 -3.14 -20.46
CA ALA A 178 -5.58 -3.38 -21.90
C ALA A 178 -6.98 -2.99 -22.39
N ALA A 179 -8.03 -3.33 -21.64
CA ALA A 179 -9.41 -2.95 -21.98
C ALA A 179 -9.63 -1.42 -21.97
N ILE A 180 -8.93 -0.67 -21.11
CA ILE A 180 -8.92 0.80 -21.18
C ILE A 180 -8.25 1.27 -22.48
N LYS A 181 -7.08 0.70 -22.82
CA LYS A 181 -6.31 1.07 -24.02
C LYS A 181 -7.11 0.86 -25.31
N THR A 182 -7.89 -0.22 -25.39
CA THR A 182 -8.71 -0.55 -26.57
C THR A 182 -10.12 0.06 -26.52
N ASN A 183 -10.46 0.79 -25.45
CA ASN A 183 -11.80 1.32 -25.22
C ASN A 183 -12.91 0.25 -25.23
N THR A 184 -12.62 -0.91 -24.63
CA THR A 184 -13.50 -2.09 -24.60
C THR A 184 -13.89 -2.52 -23.18
N LEU A 185 -13.86 -1.61 -22.20
CA LEU A 185 -14.15 -1.93 -20.78
C LEU A 185 -15.46 -2.71 -20.60
N ASP A 186 -16.58 -2.18 -21.07
CA ASP A 186 -17.90 -2.84 -20.93
C ASP A 186 -17.95 -4.19 -21.68
N ALA A 187 -17.36 -4.25 -22.88
CA ALA A 187 -17.31 -5.48 -23.67
C ALA A 187 -16.42 -6.56 -23.04
N ALA A 188 -15.37 -6.16 -22.32
CA ALA A 188 -14.51 -7.02 -21.53
C ALA A 188 -15.11 -7.38 -20.16
N GLY A 189 -16.32 -6.90 -19.85
CA GLY A 189 -17.04 -7.21 -18.61
C GLY A 189 -16.68 -6.32 -17.43
N TYR A 190 -15.92 -5.25 -17.61
CA TYR A 190 -15.76 -4.21 -16.60
C TYR A 190 -16.90 -3.19 -16.68
N SER A 191 -17.01 -2.26 -15.72
CA SER A 191 -18.06 -1.24 -15.72
C SER A 191 -17.49 0.15 -15.96
N ILE A 192 -17.76 0.74 -17.12
CA ILE A 192 -17.45 2.17 -17.38
C ILE A 192 -18.33 3.10 -16.54
N LYS A 193 -19.49 2.61 -16.08
CA LYS A 193 -20.45 3.36 -15.26
C LYS A 193 -20.01 3.51 -13.81
N SER A 194 -18.96 2.81 -13.40
CA SER A 194 -18.40 2.94 -12.07
C SER A 194 -17.96 4.39 -11.82
N CYS A 195 -18.18 4.91 -10.61
CA CYS A 195 -17.83 6.29 -10.26
C CYS A 195 -16.31 6.56 -10.39
N SER A 196 -15.48 5.54 -10.20
CA SER A 196 -14.04 5.63 -10.43
C SER A 196 -13.46 4.25 -10.81
N PRO A 197 -13.59 3.83 -12.07
CA PRO A 197 -13.30 2.44 -12.48
C PRO A 197 -11.83 2.07 -12.23
N ILE A 198 -10.89 2.95 -12.57
CA ILE A 198 -9.46 2.73 -12.34
C ILE A 198 -9.15 2.60 -10.85
N TYR A 199 -9.60 3.56 -10.04
CA TYR A 199 -9.33 3.54 -8.59
C TYR A 199 -9.99 2.34 -7.92
N GLY A 200 -11.25 2.06 -8.26
CA GLY A 200 -12.01 0.93 -7.75
C GLY A 200 -11.33 -0.39 -8.08
N MET A 201 -10.97 -0.64 -9.34
CA MET A 201 -10.26 -1.86 -9.72
C MET A 201 -8.88 -1.95 -9.06
N SER A 202 -8.17 -0.83 -8.84
CA SER A 202 -6.91 -0.85 -8.08
C SER A 202 -7.10 -1.29 -6.62
N LYS A 203 -8.22 -0.91 -6.00
CA LYS A 203 -8.55 -1.29 -4.61
C LYS A 203 -9.18 -2.70 -4.52
N ALA A 204 -9.89 -3.15 -5.55
CA ALA A 204 -10.30 -4.54 -5.69
C ALA A 204 -9.08 -5.46 -5.81
N ALA A 205 -8.09 -5.08 -6.63
CA ALA A 205 -6.82 -5.80 -6.74
C ALA A 205 -6.05 -5.82 -5.43
N LEU A 206 -5.97 -4.69 -4.71
CA LEU A 206 -5.33 -4.64 -3.38
C LEU A 206 -6.02 -5.58 -2.35
N ASN A 207 -7.35 -5.70 -2.40
CA ASN A 207 -8.08 -6.62 -1.54
C ASN A 207 -7.76 -8.08 -1.89
N ALA A 208 -7.76 -8.42 -3.18
CA ALA A 208 -7.38 -9.74 -3.66
C ALA A 208 -5.93 -10.08 -3.31
N LEU A 209 -5.00 -9.14 -3.49
CA LEU A 209 -3.59 -9.27 -3.10
C LEU A 209 -3.45 -9.62 -1.62
N THR A 210 -4.20 -8.93 -0.76
CA THR A 210 -4.19 -9.21 0.68
C THR A 210 -4.60 -10.66 0.96
N GLN A 211 -5.60 -11.20 0.26
CA GLN A 211 -6.00 -12.61 0.40
C GLN A 211 -4.95 -13.58 -0.15
N VAL A 212 -4.27 -13.22 -1.24
CA VAL A 212 -3.18 -14.01 -1.83
C VAL A 212 -1.99 -14.08 -0.87
N GLU A 213 -1.53 -12.95 -0.36
CA GLU A 213 -0.37 -12.85 0.55
C GLU A 213 -0.66 -13.51 1.90
N MET A 214 -1.89 -13.50 2.39
CA MET A 214 -2.26 -14.19 3.63
C MET A 214 -2.11 -15.72 3.57
N ARG A 215 -2.02 -16.30 2.38
CA ARG A 215 -1.87 -17.76 2.19
C ARG A 215 -0.42 -18.21 2.06
N GLN A 216 0.52 -17.28 1.97
CA GLN A 216 1.96 -17.52 1.83
C GLN A 216 2.63 -17.52 3.20
#